data_AF-A0A2D0AEA7-F1
#
_entry.id   AF-A0A2D0AEA7-F1
#
_cell.length_a   1.000
_cell.length_b   1.000
_cell.length_c   1.000
_cell.angle_alpha   90.00
_cell.angle_beta   90.00
_cell.angle_gamma   90.00
#
_symmetry.space_group_name_H-M   'P 1'
#
loop_
_entity.id
_entity.type
_entity.pdbx_description
1 polymer ?
#
loop_
_entity_poly.entity_id
_entity_poly.type
_entity_poly.pdbx_seq_one_letter_code
_entity_poly.pdbx_strand_id
1 'polypeptide(L)'
;MRRLLIALLLTLGCGTAMADDDGGFWYLQTSVYTTHWTHDPEHNNHQELIGLERNRADGIVWGGATFKNSFSQRSNYVYAGKRFDWEGTPFYAKVTGGALQGYRGDYRDKIPLNRFGVAPAIIPSVGAHFGPVGAELVVLGNAAAMVNVGVRF
;
A
#
# COMPACT_ATOMS: atom_id res chain seq x y z
N MET A 1 14.42 22.78 4.70
CA MET A 1 13.51 22.93 3.53
C MET A 1 12.61 21.70 3.47
N ARG A 2 11.50 21.67 4.23
CA ARG A 2 10.72 20.44 4.47
C ARG A 2 9.26 20.77 4.79
N ARG A 3 8.56 21.43 3.85
CA ARG A 3 7.10 21.68 3.91
C ARG A 3 6.52 21.93 2.51
N LEU A 4 6.79 21.05 1.55
CA LEU A 4 6.25 21.19 0.20
C LEU A 4 6.01 19.83 -0.47
N LEU A 5 5.16 18.99 0.13
CA LEU A 5 4.76 17.72 -0.47
C LEU A 5 3.30 17.33 -0.17
N ILE A 6 2.47 18.27 0.31
CA ILE A 6 1.03 18.05 0.52
C ILE A 6 0.19 18.58 -0.67
N ALA A 7 0.77 19.35 -1.60
CA ALA A 7 -0.01 20.07 -2.61
C ALA A 7 -0.12 19.42 -4.00
N LEU A 8 0.37 18.18 -4.22
CA LEU A 8 0.37 17.57 -5.57
C LEU A 8 -0.66 16.46 -5.79
N LEU A 9 -1.57 16.21 -4.86
CA LEU A 9 -2.63 15.20 -5.03
C LEU A 9 -3.97 15.76 -5.53
N LEU A 10 -4.06 17.06 -5.79
CA LEU A 10 -5.31 17.73 -6.19
C LEU A 10 -5.46 18.03 -7.69
N THR A 11 -4.48 17.70 -8.54
CA THR A 11 -4.51 18.04 -9.98
C THR A 11 -4.76 16.88 -10.94
N LEU A 12 -4.99 15.66 -10.46
CA LEU A 12 -5.29 14.49 -11.31
C LEU A 12 -6.80 14.28 -11.58
N GLY A 13 -7.59 15.36 -11.54
CA GLY A 13 -9.05 15.33 -11.66
C GLY A 13 -9.64 15.57 -13.06
N CYS A 14 -8.84 15.57 -14.13
CA CYS A 14 -9.37 15.76 -15.49
C CYS A 14 -8.50 15.04 -16.53
N GLY A 15 -8.79 13.78 -16.79
CA GLY A 15 -8.08 13.00 -17.80
C GLY A 15 -8.59 11.57 -17.85
N THR A 16 -9.62 11.36 -18.68
CA THR A 16 -10.13 10.06 -19.12
C THR A 16 -10.37 9.05 -18.01
N ALA A 17 -11.60 9.02 -17.48
CA ALA A 17 -12.14 7.79 -16.93
C ALA A 17 -12.02 6.73 -18.04
N MET A 18 -11.01 5.87 -17.95
CA MET A 18 -11.00 4.64 -18.73
C MET A 18 -12.15 3.84 -18.14
N ALA A 19 -13.32 3.93 -18.77
CA ALA A 19 -14.45 3.09 -18.44
C ALA A 19 -14.00 1.66 -18.69
N ASP A 20 -13.61 0.97 -17.62
CA ASP A 20 -13.33 -0.45 -17.64
C ASP A 20 -14.68 -1.16 -17.59
N ASP A 21 -14.94 -2.02 -18.58
CA ASP A 21 -16.22 -2.72 -18.75
C ASP A 21 -16.55 -3.63 -17.55
N ASP A 22 -15.57 -3.91 -16.69
CA ASP A 22 -15.72 -4.76 -15.50
C ASP A 22 -16.29 -4.04 -14.27
N GLY A 23 -16.55 -2.73 -14.34
CA GLY A 23 -17.13 -1.95 -13.23
C GLY A 23 -16.20 -1.71 -12.04
N GLY A 24 -14.90 -1.98 -12.16
CA GLY A 24 -13.90 -1.71 -11.14
C GLY A 24 -13.35 -0.26 -11.16
N PHE A 25 -12.41 0.03 -10.26
CA PHE A 25 -11.74 1.34 -10.13
C PHE A 25 -10.22 1.21 -9.96
N TRP A 26 -9.49 2.26 -10.32
CA TRP A 26 -8.09 2.42 -9.93
C TRP A 26 -8.01 3.11 -8.58
N TYR A 27 -6.98 2.81 -7.79
CA TYR A 27 -6.74 3.41 -6.48
C TYR A 27 -5.28 3.86 -6.37
N LEU A 28 -5.08 5.18 -6.27
CA LEU A 28 -3.77 5.79 -6.03
C LEU A 28 -3.65 6.14 -4.55
N GLN A 29 -2.61 5.65 -3.89
CA GLN A 29 -2.46 5.76 -2.43
C GLN A 29 -1.05 6.13 -1.96
N THR A 30 -0.98 6.71 -0.77
CA THR A 30 0.26 7.05 -0.07
C THR A 30 0.15 6.79 1.43
N SER A 31 1.29 6.58 2.09
CA SER A 31 1.39 6.38 3.55
C SER A 31 1.35 7.72 4.28
N VAL A 32 0.51 7.84 5.31
CA VAL A 32 0.44 9.04 6.16
C VAL A 32 0.91 8.80 7.58
N TYR A 33 0.97 7.55 8.02
CA TYR A 33 1.44 7.18 9.35
C TYR A 33 1.96 5.75 9.36
N THR A 34 3.03 5.50 10.11
CA THR A 34 3.54 4.16 10.37
C THR A 34 4.02 4.08 11.81
N THR A 35 3.77 2.93 12.43
CA THR A 35 4.30 2.60 13.74
C THR A 35 4.83 1.17 13.75
N HIS A 36 6.01 0.98 14.32
CA HIS A 36 6.57 -0.33 14.55
C HIS A 36 6.06 -0.87 15.89
N TRP A 37 5.78 -2.17 15.95
CA TRP A 37 5.27 -2.80 17.19
C TRP A 37 6.28 -2.77 18.32
N THR A 38 7.56 -2.82 17.97
CA THR A 38 8.69 -2.72 18.89
C THR A 38 9.49 -1.48 18.56
N HIS A 39 9.83 -0.72 19.59
CA HIS A 39 10.69 0.45 19.44
C HIS A 39 12.12 0.01 19.11
N ASP A 40 12.65 0.52 18.01
CA ASP A 40 14.04 0.40 17.59
C ASP A 40 14.43 1.74 16.96
N PRO A 41 15.51 2.40 17.42
CA PRO A 41 15.92 3.69 16.88
C PRO A 41 16.34 3.64 15.40
N GLU A 42 16.67 2.47 14.85
CA GLU A 42 16.98 2.31 13.43
C GLU A 42 15.74 2.27 12.54
N HIS A 43 14.55 2.04 13.12
CA HIS A 43 13.30 1.93 12.36
C HIS A 43 12.77 3.29 11.87
N ASN A 44 12.63 3.40 10.55
CA ASN A 44 11.99 4.51 9.86
C ASN A 44 10.47 4.42 9.92
N ASN A 45 9.80 5.45 10.43
CA ASN A 45 8.33 5.59 10.42
C ASN A 45 7.78 6.49 9.29
N HIS A 46 8.62 6.82 8.29
CA HIS A 46 8.26 7.64 7.13
C HIS A 46 8.46 6.84 5.84
N GLN A 47 7.46 6.04 5.48
CA GLN A 47 7.54 5.07 4.39
C GLN A 47 7.55 5.74 3.02
N GLU A 48 7.02 6.96 2.88
CA GLU A 48 6.93 7.63 1.57
C GLU A 48 6.37 6.69 0.49
N LEU A 49 5.32 5.95 0.85
CA LEU A 49 4.69 4.99 -0.05
C LEU A 49 4.00 5.74 -1.17
N ILE A 50 4.16 5.25 -2.40
CA ILE A 50 3.29 5.57 -3.53
C ILE A 50 2.85 4.23 -4.11
N GLY A 51 1.55 4.01 -4.20
CA GLY A 51 0.97 2.77 -4.70
C GLY A 51 -0.14 3.02 -5.70
N LEU A 52 -0.21 2.18 -6.73
CA LEU A 52 -1.29 2.12 -7.69
C LEU A 52 -1.87 0.70 -7.69
N GLU A 53 -3.19 0.60 -7.55
CA GLU A 53 -3.91 -0.66 -7.44
C GLU A 53 -5.15 -0.64 -8.33
N ARG A 54 -5.37 -1.69 -9.13
CA ARG A 54 -6.64 -1.96 -9.80
C ARG A 54 -7.51 -2.78 -8.86
N ASN A 55 -8.75 -2.33 -8.64
CA ASN A 55 -9.79 -3.06 -7.94
C ASN A 55 -10.88 -3.41 -8.94
N ARG A 56 -11.16 -4.70 -9.14
CA ARG A 56 -12.21 -5.19 -10.04
C ARG A 56 -13.54 -5.32 -9.28
N ALA A 57 -14.68 -5.28 -9.97
CA ALA A 57 -15.99 -5.41 -9.32
C ALA A 57 -16.21 -6.77 -8.65
N ASP A 58 -15.52 -7.82 -9.10
CA ASP A 58 -15.54 -9.14 -8.45
C ASP A 58 -14.67 -9.21 -7.19
N GLY A 59 -14.02 -8.11 -6.79
CA GLY A 59 -13.15 -8.01 -5.61
C GLY A 59 -11.71 -8.48 -5.85
N ILE A 60 -11.32 -8.88 -7.07
CA ILE A 60 -9.91 -9.14 -7.37
C ILE A 60 -9.14 -7.81 -7.41
N VAL A 61 -7.97 -7.81 -6.77
CA VAL A 61 -7.07 -6.65 -6.77
C VAL A 61 -5.70 -7.04 -7.32
N TRP A 62 -5.03 -6.11 -7.98
CA TRP A 62 -3.61 -6.22 -8.33
C TRP A 62 -2.98 -4.84 -8.45
N GLY A 63 -1.70 -4.75 -8.16
CA GLY A 63 -1.05 -3.45 -8.12
C GLY A 63 0.42 -3.51 -7.78
N GLY A 64 0.98 -2.32 -7.62
CA GLY A 64 2.36 -2.12 -7.24
C GLY A 64 2.51 -0.94 -6.30
N ALA A 65 3.45 -1.03 -5.38
CA ALA A 65 3.81 0.07 -4.49
C ALA A 65 5.32 0.19 -4.36
N THR A 66 5.80 1.43 -4.25
CA THR A 66 7.18 1.74 -3.90
C THR A 66 7.21 2.53 -2.60
N PHE A 67 8.13 2.21 -1.69
CA PHE A 67 8.18 2.77 -0.34
C PHE A 67 9.60 2.62 0.26
N LYS A 68 9.85 3.26 1.38
CA LYS A 68 11.03 3.07 2.22
C LYS A 68 10.71 2.01 3.26
N ASN A 69 11.49 0.94 3.31
CA ASN A 69 11.37 -0.07 4.36
C ASN A 69 11.81 0.49 5.73
N SER A 70 11.76 -0.36 6.76
CA SER A 70 12.17 0.00 8.13
C SER A 70 13.58 0.57 8.22
N PHE A 71 14.46 0.29 7.27
CA PHE A 71 15.85 0.77 7.25
C PHE A 71 16.08 1.87 6.19
N SER A 72 15.02 2.58 5.82
CA SER A 72 15.05 3.67 4.83
C SER A 72 15.49 3.26 3.42
N GLN A 73 15.52 1.96 3.09
CA GLN A 73 15.87 1.48 1.75
C GLN A 73 14.63 1.49 0.85
N ARG A 74 14.77 2.04 -0.36
CA ARG A 74 13.70 2.00 -1.38
C ARG A 74 13.41 0.54 -1.73
N SER A 75 12.16 0.16 -1.52
CA SER A 75 11.62 -1.17 -1.71
C SER A 75 10.37 -1.09 -2.57
N ASN A 76 10.07 -2.19 -3.26
CA ASN A 76 8.95 -2.32 -4.18
C ASN A 76 8.17 -3.60 -3.85
N TYR A 77 6.85 -3.50 -3.91
CA TYR A 77 5.95 -4.63 -3.71
C TYR A 77 5.00 -4.71 -4.90
N VAL A 78 5.04 -5.81 -5.64
CA VAL A 78 4.06 -6.12 -6.70
C VAL A 78 3.18 -7.26 -6.21
N TYR A 79 1.87 -7.14 -6.42
CA TYR A 79 0.93 -8.01 -5.72
C TYR A 79 -0.37 -8.22 -6.48
N ALA A 80 -1.03 -9.31 -6.11
CA ALA A 80 -2.43 -9.59 -6.41
C ALA A 80 -3.14 -10.05 -5.13
N GLY A 81 -4.46 -10.01 -5.10
CA GLY A 81 -5.19 -10.34 -3.90
C GLY A 81 -6.70 -10.33 -4.07
N LYS A 82 -7.36 -10.30 -2.91
CA LYS A 82 -8.82 -10.24 -2.82
C LYS A 82 -9.23 -9.17 -1.82
N ARG A 83 -10.22 -8.38 -2.22
CA ARG A 83 -10.96 -7.43 -1.41
C ARG A 83 -12.34 -8.02 -1.10
N PHE A 84 -12.79 -7.79 0.13
CA PHE A 84 -14.06 -8.25 0.66
C PHE A 84 -14.79 -7.03 1.23
N ASP A 85 -15.77 -6.53 0.48
CA ASP A 85 -16.60 -5.40 0.88
C ASP A 85 -17.74 -5.86 1.80
N TRP A 86 -18.04 -5.07 2.84
CA TRP A 86 -19.25 -5.28 3.63
C TRP A 86 -20.40 -4.49 3.02
N GLU A 87 -21.37 -5.19 2.45
CA GLU A 87 -22.50 -4.60 1.74
C GLU A 87 -23.22 -3.52 2.56
N GLY A 88 -23.55 -2.40 1.90
CA GLY A 88 -24.23 -1.27 2.53
C GLY A 88 -23.37 -0.43 3.47
N THR A 89 -22.07 -0.70 3.59
CA THR A 89 -21.15 0.05 4.44
C THR A 89 -19.95 0.60 3.65
N PRO A 90 -19.19 1.58 4.18
CA PRO A 90 -17.97 2.03 3.53
C PRO A 90 -16.78 1.09 3.76
N PHE A 91 -16.93 0.04 4.58
CA PHE A 91 -15.82 -0.76 5.08
C PHE A 91 -15.50 -1.93 4.16
N TYR A 92 -14.25 -2.38 4.22
CA TYR A 92 -13.78 -3.59 3.53
C TYR A 92 -12.54 -4.19 4.21
N ALA A 93 -12.32 -5.48 3.99
CA ALA A 93 -11.05 -6.15 4.26
C ALA A 93 -10.34 -6.46 2.95
N LYS A 94 -9.01 -6.54 2.98
CA LYS A 94 -8.20 -6.91 1.82
C LYS A 94 -7.03 -7.78 2.26
N VAL A 95 -6.70 -8.77 1.44
CA VAL A 95 -5.49 -9.56 1.60
C VAL A 95 -4.77 -9.60 0.27
N THR A 96 -3.51 -9.15 0.28
CA THR A 96 -2.63 -9.18 -0.90
C THR A 96 -1.49 -10.17 -0.67
N GLY A 97 -1.10 -10.86 -1.71
CA GLY A 97 0.11 -11.69 -1.75
C GLY A 97 0.98 -11.27 -2.93
N GLY A 98 2.29 -11.25 -2.75
CA GLY A 98 3.16 -10.74 -3.79
C GLY A 98 4.65 -10.86 -3.52
N ALA A 99 5.41 -10.19 -4.37
CA ALA A 99 6.87 -10.17 -4.36
C ALA A 99 7.38 -8.81 -3.86
N LEU A 100 8.16 -8.84 -2.78
CA LEU A 100 8.77 -7.69 -2.14
C LEU A 100 10.27 -7.67 -2.44
N GLN A 101 10.76 -6.57 -3.01
CA GLN A 101 12.17 -6.35 -3.36
C GLN A 101 12.67 -5.11 -2.64
N GLY A 102 13.90 -5.13 -2.11
CA GLY A 102 14.55 -3.89 -1.62
C GLY A 102 15.33 -3.99 -0.32
N TYR A 103 15.16 -5.07 0.44
CA TYR A 103 15.99 -5.35 1.62
C TYR A 103 17.38 -5.84 1.17
N ARG A 104 18.42 -5.06 1.44
CA ARG A 104 19.78 -5.26 0.95
C ARG A 104 20.81 -5.10 2.07
N GLY A 105 22.02 -5.60 1.84
CA GLY A 105 23.13 -5.53 2.80
C GLY A 105 22.80 -6.29 4.08
N ASP A 106 23.11 -5.69 5.22
CA ASP A 106 22.93 -6.29 6.55
C ASP A 106 21.46 -6.55 6.91
N TYR A 107 20.52 -5.96 6.16
CA TYR A 107 19.08 -6.11 6.39
C TYR A 107 18.42 -7.16 5.49
N ARG A 108 19.19 -7.85 4.62
CA ARG A 108 18.63 -8.83 3.67
C ARG A 108 17.81 -9.90 4.39
N ASP A 109 18.25 -10.36 5.55
CA ASP A 109 17.63 -11.49 6.26
C ASP A 109 16.55 -11.04 7.26
N LYS A 110 16.18 -9.74 7.28
CA LYS A 110 15.06 -9.22 8.09
C LYS A 110 13.68 -9.59 7.54
N ILE A 111 13.63 -10.08 6.30
CA ILE A 111 12.43 -10.64 5.69
C ILE A 111 12.71 -12.08 5.21
N PRO A 112 11.74 -13.00 5.40
CA PRO A 112 11.95 -14.40 5.08
C PRO A 112 12.18 -14.60 3.57
N LEU A 113 13.02 -15.57 3.22
CA LEU A 113 13.26 -16.03 1.85
C LEU A 113 13.89 -14.99 0.89
N ASN A 114 14.36 -13.83 1.39
CA ASN A 114 15.02 -12.78 0.59
C ASN A 114 16.46 -13.10 0.15
N ARG A 115 16.89 -14.36 0.23
CA ARG A 115 18.22 -14.81 -0.22
C ARG A 115 18.47 -14.51 -1.70
N PHE A 116 17.39 -14.38 -2.48
CA PHE A 116 17.39 -14.07 -3.92
C PHE A 116 17.17 -12.59 -4.22
N GLY A 117 17.13 -11.72 -3.19
CA GLY A 117 16.86 -10.27 -3.34
C GLY A 117 15.38 -9.91 -3.51
N VAL A 118 14.50 -10.92 -3.53
CA VAL A 118 13.05 -10.81 -3.53
C VAL A 118 12.49 -11.78 -2.49
N ALA A 119 11.50 -11.33 -1.72
CA ALA A 119 10.79 -12.12 -0.72
C ALA A 119 9.30 -12.22 -1.04
N PRO A 120 8.64 -13.36 -0.77
CA PRO A 120 7.20 -13.41 -0.74
C PRO A 120 6.67 -12.62 0.47
N ALA A 121 5.59 -11.90 0.27
CA ALA A 121 4.87 -11.20 1.34
C ALA A 121 3.37 -11.47 1.22
N ILE A 122 2.70 -11.56 2.37
CA ILE A 122 1.24 -11.55 2.49
C ILE A 122 0.90 -10.39 3.42
N ILE A 123 0.09 -9.46 2.94
CA ILE A 123 -0.23 -8.22 3.64
C ILE A 123 -1.75 -8.10 3.75
N PRO A 124 -2.33 -8.33 4.94
CA PRO A 124 -3.71 -8.03 5.22
C PRO A 124 -3.90 -6.53 5.54
N SER A 125 -5.05 -6.00 5.17
CA SER A 125 -5.50 -4.66 5.53
C SER A 125 -7.01 -4.60 5.74
N VAL A 126 -7.43 -3.58 6.48
CA VAL A 126 -8.84 -3.17 6.58
C VAL A 126 -8.94 -1.70 6.22
N GLY A 127 -10.02 -1.31 5.56
CA GLY A 127 -10.17 0.07 5.12
C GLY A 127 -11.61 0.53 5.09
N ALA A 128 -11.76 1.82 4.81
CA ALA A 128 -13.04 2.45 4.56
C ALA A 128 -12.91 3.44 3.39
N HIS A 129 -14.01 3.73 2.71
CA HIS A 129 -14.05 4.79 1.69
C HIS A 129 -15.26 5.71 1.84
N PHE A 130 -15.10 6.98 1.48
CA PHE A 130 -16.19 7.94 1.37
C PHE A 130 -16.07 8.69 0.03
N GLY A 131 -17.03 8.49 -0.87
CA GLY A 131 -16.92 8.99 -2.24
C GLY A 131 -15.65 8.46 -2.91
N PRO A 132 -14.80 9.31 -3.50
CA PRO A 132 -13.55 8.88 -4.12
C PRO A 132 -12.39 8.68 -3.14
N VAL A 133 -12.52 9.03 -1.86
CA VAL A 133 -11.39 8.98 -0.91
C VAL A 133 -11.46 7.70 -0.08
N GLY A 134 -10.31 7.06 0.12
CA GLY A 134 -10.16 5.87 0.95
C GLY A 134 -9.07 6.01 2.01
N ALA A 135 -9.18 5.20 3.06
CA ALA A 135 -8.12 4.98 4.03
C ALA A 135 -8.00 3.49 4.36
N GLU A 136 -6.77 3.01 4.56
CA GLU A 136 -6.48 1.62 4.90
C GLU A 136 -5.51 1.54 6.09
N LEU A 137 -5.83 0.69 7.06
CA LEU A 137 -4.89 0.18 8.05
C LEU A 137 -4.26 -1.11 7.49
N VAL A 138 -2.96 -1.06 7.24
CA VAL A 138 -2.16 -2.12 6.64
C VAL A 138 -1.28 -2.75 7.71
N VAL A 139 -1.32 -4.08 7.82
CA VAL A 139 -0.52 -4.84 8.80
C VAL A 139 0.67 -5.48 8.10
N LEU A 140 1.88 -5.01 8.43
CA LEU A 140 3.14 -5.44 7.81
C LEU A 140 3.76 -6.60 8.60
N GLY A 141 3.01 -7.68 8.74
CA GLY A 141 3.38 -8.82 9.57
C GLY A 141 3.72 -8.42 11.01
N ASN A 142 4.77 -9.02 11.55
CA ASN A 142 5.23 -8.75 12.92
C ASN A 142 6.14 -7.52 13.04
N ALA A 143 6.22 -6.67 12.01
CA ALA A 143 7.09 -5.49 12.04
C ALA A 143 6.35 -4.21 12.44
N ALA A 144 5.25 -3.89 11.75
CA ALA A 144 4.60 -2.58 11.85
C ALA A 144 3.14 -2.59 11.41
N ALA A 145 2.44 -1.51 11.72
CA ALA A 145 1.23 -1.08 11.03
C ALA A 145 1.45 0.25 10.32
N MET A 146 0.74 0.43 9.21
CA MET A 146 0.77 1.63 8.39
C MET A 146 -0.65 2.07 8.06
N VAL A 147 -0.89 3.38 8.10
CA VAL A 147 -2.12 3.99 7.59
C VAL A 147 -1.83 4.60 6.23
N ASN A 148 -2.58 4.13 5.24
CA ASN A 148 -2.58 4.70 3.90
C ASN A 148 -3.85 5.52 3.68
N VAL A 149 -3.75 6.54 2.83
CA VAL A 149 -4.90 7.26 2.27
C VAL A 149 -4.74 7.33 0.76
N GLY A 150 -5.85 7.45 0.05
CA GLY A 150 -5.81 7.49 -1.40
C GLY A 150 -7.10 7.94 -2.06
N VAL A 151 -7.06 7.98 -3.38
CA VAL A 151 -8.18 8.34 -4.25
C VAL A 151 -8.48 7.24 -5.24
N ARG A 152 -9.76 6.92 -5.41
CA ARG A 152 -10.27 6.01 -6.43
C ARG A 152 -10.89 6.75 -7.62
N PHE A 153 -10.66 6.25 -8.83
CA PHE A 153 -11.12 6.84 -10.10
C PHE A 153 -11.35 5.78 -11.18
#